data_AF-A0A1T4KML2-F1
#
_entry.id   AF-A0A1T4KML2-F1
#
_cell.length_a   1.000
_cell.length_b   1.000
_cell.length_c   1.000
_cell.angle_alpha   90.00
_cell.angle_beta   90.00
_cell.angle_gamma   90.00
#
_symmetry.space_group_name_H-M   'P 1'
#
loop_
_entity.id
_entity.type
_entity.pdbx_description
1 polymer ?
#
loop_
_entity_poly.entity_id
_entity_poly.type
_entity_poly.pdbx_seq_one_letter_code
_entity_poly.pdbx_strand_id
1 'polypeptide(L)'
;MSVKKYSYQMLDLFSSDENYASFRIIIVDLLNYGAASQVYAGYQTDNLVNSELTDVQKSWASVDNEEFKNIKNYDYKTIANPTARWRTSALVLDNSVMLRAKFSADNIENKTVEIICNGRTFTYTKNDFVDNGNGTYYVCCDELYADEMSDDIFLTVYENGVPCSNTMRFSIESYARIIRDNYQGSDLDKLTTAMMLYGKSARAYRG
;
A
#
# COMPACT_ATOMS: atom_id res chain seq x y z
N MET A 1 12.51 -8.19 21.61
CA MET A 1 11.24 -7.58 22.06
C MET A 1 10.29 -7.58 20.87
N SER A 2 9.05 -8.05 21.00
CA SER A 2 8.09 -8.07 19.89
C SER A 2 7.52 -6.67 19.62
N VAL A 3 7.02 -6.42 18.40
CA VAL A 3 6.33 -5.18 18.05
C VAL A 3 5.14 -4.94 18.98
N LYS A 4 4.31 -5.96 19.24
CA LYS A 4 3.20 -5.89 20.21
C LYS A 4 3.67 -5.35 21.56
N LYS A 5 4.68 -5.97 22.16
CA LYS A 5 5.18 -5.59 23.49
C LYS A 5 5.72 -4.16 23.51
N TYR A 6 6.48 -3.78 22.47
CA TYR A 6 6.98 -2.41 22.34
C TYR A 6 5.84 -1.40 22.24
N SER A 7 4.84 -1.65 21.39
CA SER A 7 3.70 -0.77 21.19
C SER A 7 2.95 -0.50 22.50
N TYR A 8 2.59 -1.55 23.26
CA TYR A 8 1.90 -1.37 24.53
C TYR A 8 2.74 -0.60 25.57
N GLN A 9 4.03 -0.92 25.68
CA GLN A 9 4.93 -0.20 26.59
C GLN A 9 5.01 1.30 26.26
N MET A 10 5.04 1.65 24.96
CA MET A 10 5.06 3.04 24.53
C MET A 10 3.73 3.75 24.79
N LEU A 11 2.59 3.08 24.54
CA LEU A 11 1.27 3.65 24.82
C LEU A 11 1.09 3.94 26.32
N ASP A 12 1.57 3.05 27.19
CA ASP A 12 1.51 3.24 28.64
C ASP A 12 2.43 4.38 29.08
N LEU A 13 3.68 4.39 28.60
CA LEU A 13 4.70 5.38 28.94
C LEU A 13 4.26 6.81 28.57
N PHE A 14 3.62 6.98 27.42
CA PHE A 14 3.24 8.29 26.89
C PHE A 14 1.75 8.61 27.05
N SER A 15 1.03 7.85 27.87
CA SER A 15 -0.43 7.95 28.03
C SER A 15 -0.93 9.32 28.44
N SER A 16 -0.14 10.11 29.19
CA SER A 16 -0.51 11.43 29.69
C SER A 16 0.26 12.60 29.06
N ASP A 17 1.17 12.35 28.11
CA ASP A 17 2.02 13.38 27.53
C ASP A 17 1.50 13.80 26.14
N GLU A 18 0.89 14.97 26.05
CA GLU A 18 0.30 15.45 24.79
C GLU A 18 1.34 15.72 23.70
N ASN A 19 2.62 15.88 24.04
CA ASN A 19 3.68 15.99 23.03
C ASN A 19 3.83 14.70 22.20
N TYR A 20 3.29 13.58 22.68
CA TYR A 20 3.30 12.28 22.02
C TYR A 20 1.95 11.89 21.43
N ALA A 21 0.98 12.81 21.32
CA ALA A 21 -0.35 12.49 20.79
C ALA A 21 -0.30 11.84 19.40
N SER A 22 0.44 12.42 18.44
CA SER A 22 0.62 11.83 17.10
C SER A 22 1.34 10.48 17.12
N PHE A 23 2.27 10.28 18.06
CA PHE A 23 2.95 9.00 18.27
C PHE A 23 2.01 7.91 18.83
N ARG A 24 1.09 8.28 19.73
CA ARG A 24 0.07 7.34 20.24
C ARG A 24 -0.88 6.92 19.13
N ILE A 25 -1.34 7.87 18.31
CA ILE A 25 -2.24 7.59 17.18
C ILE A 25 -1.60 6.57 16.23
N ILE A 26 -0.37 6.82 15.77
CA ILE A 26 0.30 5.89 14.83
C ILE A 26 0.51 4.49 15.43
N ILE A 27 0.80 4.36 16.73
CA ILE A 27 0.93 3.05 17.38
C ILE A 27 -0.43 2.33 17.43
N VAL A 28 -1.50 3.03 17.81
CA VAL A 28 -2.85 2.43 17.88
C VAL A 28 -3.31 2.00 16.48
N ASP A 29 -3.10 2.83 15.46
CA ASP A 29 -3.45 2.50 14.09
C ASP A 29 -2.60 1.36 13.53
N LEU A 30 -1.33 1.27 13.89
CA LEU A 30 -0.48 0.11 13.58
C LEU A 30 -1.03 -1.18 14.18
N LEU A 31 -1.45 -1.15 15.45
CA LEU A 31 -2.05 -2.31 16.12
C LEU A 31 -3.40 -2.69 15.48
N ASN A 32 -4.23 -1.71 15.13
CA ASN A 32 -5.50 -1.95 14.45
C ASN A 32 -5.29 -2.53 13.05
N TYR A 33 -4.32 -2.02 12.29
CA TYR A 33 -3.92 -2.60 11.01
C TYR A 33 -3.41 -4.03 11.18
N GLY A 34 -2.55 -4.30 12.17
CA GLY A 34 -2.09 -5.65 12.49
C GLY A 34 -3.22 -6.62 12.82
N ALA A 35 -4.22 -6.18 13.59
CA ALA A 35 -5.38 -6.99 13.91
C ALA A 35 -6.27 -7.26 12.68
N ALA A 36 -6.47 -6.27 11.81
CA ALA A 36 -7.19 -6.46 10.55
C ALA A 36 -6.46 -7.45 9.63
N SER A 37 -5.12 -7.40 9.59
CA SER A 37 -4.29 -8.36 8.86
C SER A 37 -4.43 -9.77 9.41
N GLN A 38 -4.43 -9.95 10.74
CA GLN A 38 -4.68 -11.24 11.39
C GLN A 38 -6.03 -11.84 10.98
N VAL A 39 -7.09 -11.03 11.00
CA VAL A 39 -8.44 -11.46 10.59
C VAL A 39 -8.46 -11.86 9.12
N TYR A 40 -7.97 -11.01 8.23
CA TYR A 40 -7.96 -11.27 6.79
C TYR A 40 -7.16 -12.54 6.42
N ALA A 41 -6.03 -12.77 7.09
CA ALA A 41 -5.19 -13.94 6.84
C ALA A 41 -5.67 -15.22 7.57
N GLY A 42 -6.71 -15.13 8.42
CA GLY A 42 -7.11 -16.24 9.28
C GLY A 42 -6.03 -16.67 10.29
N TYR A 43 -5.16 -15.75 10.70
CA TYR A 43 -4.01 -16.02 11.55
C TYR A 43 -4.20 -15.48 12.97
N GLN A 44 -4.16 -16.36 13.97
CA GLN A 44 -4.30 -16.00 15.40
C GLN A 44 -5.53 -15.10 15.69
N THR A 45 -6.68 -15.40 15.08
CA THR A 45 -7.91 -14.60 15.21
C THR A 45 -8.47 -14.57 16.63
N ASP A 46 -8.14 -15.55 17.48
CA ASP A 46 -8.51 -15.59 18.90
C ASP A 46 -7.56 -14.78 19.80
N ASN A 47 -6.46 -14.26 19.24
CA ASN A 47 -5.45 -13.49 19.95
C ASN A 47 -4.99 -12.29 19.11
N LEU A 48 -5.93 -11.40 18.82
CA LEU A 48 -5.66 -10.19 18.04
C LEU A 48 -4.62 -9.30 18.75
N VAL A 49 -3.73 -8.70 17.97
CA VAL A 49 -2.60 -7.92 18.47
C VAL A 49 -3.06 -6.67 19.23
N ASN A 50 -4.26 -6.14 18.91
CA ASN A 50 -4.86 -4.97 19.55
C ASN A 50 -5.86 -5.34 20.68
N SER A 51 -6.02 -6.63 21.01
CA SER A 51 -7.04 -7.10 21.97
C SER A 51 -6.86 -6.54 23.38
N GLU A 52 -5.64 -6.18 23.76
CA GLU A 52 -5.30 -5.64 25.09
C GLU A 52 -5.40 -4.11 25.17
N LEU A 53 -5.82 -3.42 24.09
CA LEU A 53 -5.99 -1.96 24.14
C LEU A 53 -7.08 -1.59 25.15
N THR A 54 -6.78 -0.64 26.04
CA THR A 54 -7.78 -0.05 26.94
C THR A 54 -8.73 0.86 26.17
N ASP A 55 -9.88 1.20 26.76
CA ASP A 55 -10.85 2.09 26.11
C ASP A 55 -10.26 3.49 25.85
N VAL A 56 -9.39 3.97 26.73
CA VAL A 56 -8.63 5.21 26.53
C VAL A 56 -7.70 5.07 25.33
N GLN A 57 -6.94 3.98 25.23
CA GLN A 57 -6.04 3.76 24.10
C GLN A 57 -6.79 3.62 22.76
N LYS A 58 -7.93 2.92 22.76
CA LYS A 58 -8.81 2.81 21.57
C LYS A 58 -9.30 4.16 21.09
N SER A 59 -9.58 5.10 22.02
CA SER A 59 -10.04 6.45 21.67
C SER A 59 -9.00 7.29 20.92
N TRP A 60 -7.72 6.88 20.92
CA TRP A 60 -6.68 7.55 20.15
C TRP A 60 -6.61 7.09 18.69
N ALA A 61 -7.35 6.05 18.28
CA ALA A 61 -7.33 5.57 16.90
C ALA A 61 -7.79 6.66 15.91
N SER A 62 -7.23 6.65 14.71
CA SER A 62 -7.76 7.48 13.62
C SER A 62 -9.19 7.06 13.27
N VAL A 63 -9.98 8.03 12.83
CA VAL A 63 -11.38 7.82 12.45
C VAL A 63 -11.50 7.71 10.93
N ASP A 64 -12.22 6.70 10.43
CA ASP A 64 -12.56 6.59 9.02
C ASP A 64 -13.73 7.53 8.66
N ASN A 65 -13.41 8.82 8.49
CA ASN A 65 -14.38 9.87 8.15
C ASN A 65 -14.15 10.48 6.76
N GLU A 66 -13.05 10.13 6.09
CA GLU A 66 -12.67 10.66 4.79
C GLU A 66 -12.88 9.60 3.70
N GLU A 67 -13.49 10.02 2.58
CA GLU A 67 -13.57 9.16 1.41
C GLU A 67 -12.21 8.98 0.74
N PHE A 68 -11.88 7.73 0.41
CA PHE A 68 -10.69 7.42 -0.38
C PHE A 68 -10.81 7.92 -1.81
N LYS A 69 -9.69 8.38 -2.36
CA LYS A 69 -9.62 8.88 -3.75
C LYS A 69 -9.09 7.81 -4.69
N ASN A 70 -9.73 7.68 -5.85
CA ASN A 70 -9.22 6.87 -6.96
C ASN A 70 -8.70 7.78 -8.07
N ILE A 71 -7.38 7.85 -8.19
CA ILE A 71 -6.66 8.64 -9.20
C ILE A 71 -6.07 7.76 -10.32
N LYS A 72 -6.43 6.47 -10.34
CA LYS A 72 -5.88 5.52 -11.32
C LYS A 72 -6.19 5.97 -12.74
N ASN A 73 -5.14 6.12 -13.54
CA ASN A 73 -5.24 6.44 -14.96
C ASN A 73 -4.15 5.71 -15.74
N TYR A 74 -4.53 4.77 -16.61
CA TYR A 74 -3.60 4.00 -17.45
C TYR A 74 -2.89 4.85 -18.51
N ASP A 75 -3.48 5.98 -18.88
CA ASP A 75 -3.06 6.84 -19.99
C ASP A 75 -2.69 8.24 -19.50
N TYR A 76 -2.11 8.35 -18.30
CA TYR A 76 -1.71 9.64 -17.70
C TYR A 76 -0.71 10.40 -18.59
N LYS A 77 0.26 9.69 -19.16
CA LYS A 77 1.14 10.19 -20.22
C LYS A 77 1.22 9.16 -21.34
N THR A 78 0.86 9.56 -22.55
CA THR A 78 0.78 8.66 -23.69
C THR A 78 2.03 8.71 -24.56
N ILE A 79 2.29 7.61 -25.27
CA ILE A 79 3.29 7.50 -26.32
C ILE A 79 2.67 7.00 -27.62
N ALA A 80 3.32 7.26 -28.75
CA ALA A 80 2.92 6.67 -30.02
C ALA A 80 3.29 5.18 -30.06
N ASN A 81 2.35 4.34 -30.54
CA ASN A 81 2.58 2.91 -30.83
C ASN A 81 3.18 2.10 -29.65
N PRO A 82 2.53 2.06 -28.47
CA PRO A 82 3.04 1.31 -27.33
C PRO A 82 3.11 -0.20 -27.62
N THR A 83 4.27 -0.81 -27.36
CA THR A 83 4.52 -2.25 -27.49
C THR A 83 4.31 -3.01 -26.18
N ALA A 84 4.22 -2.29 -25.05
CA ALA A 84 3.79 -2.80 -23.76
C ALA A 84 2.54 -2.06 -23.28
N ARG A 85 1.64 -2.75 -22.56
CA ARG A 85 0.39 -2.17 -22.05
C ARG A 85 0.10 -2.58 -20.62
N TRP A 86 -0.19 -1.60 -19.76
CA TRP A 86 -0.69 -1.85 -18.43
C TRP A 86 -2.04 -2.56 -18.46
N ARG A 87 -2.22 -3.55 -17.58
CA ARG A 87 -3.44 -4.35 -17.48
C ARG A 87 -4.13 -4.16 -16.13
N THR A 88 -3.35 -4.16 -15.05
CA THR A 88 -3.88 -4.04 -13.68
C THR A 88 -2.81 -3.50 -12.74
N SER A 89 -3.23 -2.67 -11.78
CA SER A 89 -2.49 -2.42 -10.55
C SER A 89 -3.31 -2.90 -9.38
N ALA A 90 -2.69 -3.66 -8.49
CA ALA A 90 -3.30 -4.21 -7.28
C ALA A 90 -2.27 -4.19 -6.14
N LEU A 91 -2.71 -4.53 -4.94
CA LEU A 91 -1.81 -4.78 -3.82
C LEU A 91 -1.66 -6.29 -3.60
N VAL A 92 -0.46 -6.69 -3.22
CA VAL A 92 -0.23 -7.95 -2.52
C VAL A 92 -0.27 -7.63 -1.03
N LEU A 93 -1.19 -8.27 -0.31
CA LEU A 93 -1.41 -8.08 1.11
C LEU A 93 -1.06 -9.39 1.81
N ASP A 94 0.24 -9.57 2.08
CA ASP A 94 0.80 -10.73 2.77
C ASP A 94 1.72 -10.22 3.91
N ASN A 95 2.95 -10.73 4.05
CA ASN A 95 3.93 -10.22 5.02
C ASN A 95 4.31 -8.73 4.86
N SER A 96 4.02 -8.13 3.70
CA SER A 96 4.15 -6.70 3.44
C SER A 96 3.05 -6.22 2.47
N VAL A 97 2.82 -4.90 2.44
CA VAL A 97 1.99 -4.26 1.41
C VAL A 97 2.88 -3.99 0.21
N MET A 98 2.65 -4.72 -0.89
CA MET A 98 3.41 -4.52 -2.13
C MET A 98 2.50 -4.06 -3.25
N LEU A 99 2.95 -3.09 -4.04
CA LEU A 99 2.31 -2.73 -5.29
C LEU A 99 2.62 -3.80 -6.34
N ARG A 100 1.59 -4.50 -6.83
CA ARG A 100 1.70 -5.38 -8.00
C ARG A 100 1.24 -4.65 -9.25
N ALA A 101 2.14 -4.48 -10.20
CA ALA A 101 1.86 -3.87 -11.50
C ALA A 101 1.93 -4.93 -12.60
N LYS A 102 0.80 -5.20 -13.27
CA LYS A 102 0.68 -6.16 -14.36
C LYS A 102 0.66 -5.46 -15.71
N PHE A 103 1.47 -5.93 -16.64
CA PHE A 103 1.52 -5.45 -18.02
C PHE A 103 1.54 -6.62 -19.02
N SER A 104 1.23 -6.34 -20.28
CA SER A 104 1.45 -7.26 -21.40
C SER A 104 2.57 -6.76 -22.28
N ALA A 105 3.37 -7.67 -22.81
CA ALA A 105 4.39 -7.42 -23.81
C ALA A 105 4.68 -8.71 -24.59
N ASP A 106 5.04 -8.60 -25.86
CA ASP A 106 5.38 -9.78 -26.69
C ASP A 106 6.74 -10.39 -26.30
N ASN A 107 7.63 -9.58 -25.75
CA ASN A 107 8.93 -10.00 -25.20
C ASN A 107 9.31 -9.11 -24.01
N ILE A 108 10.23 -9.57 -23.15
CA ILE A 108 10.70 -8.82 -21.98
C ILE A 108 12.23 -8.65 -21.91
N GLU A 109 12.98 -9.21 -22.87
CA GLU A 109 14.43 -9.38 -22.76
C GLU A 109 15.18 -8.04 -22.54
N ASN A 110 14.73 -6.97 -23.18
CA ASN A 110 15.33 -5.63 -23.08
C ASN A 110 14.43 -4.64 -22.33
N LYS A 111 13.46 -5.15 -21.57
CA LYS A 111 12.46 -4.31 -20.90
C LYS A 111 12.79 -4.07 -19.44
N THR A 112 12.53 -2.86 -18.99
CA THR A 112 12.52 -2.48 -17.59
C THR A 112 11.17 -1.86 -17.23
N VAL A 113 10.78 -1.96 -15.95
CA VAL A 113 9.68 -1.19 -15.39
C VAL A 113 10.27 -0.19 -14.42
N GLU A 114 9.97 1.09 -14.61
CA GLU A 114 10.27 2.12 -13.61
C GLU A 114 8.99 2.48 -12.86
N ILE A 115 9.09 2.49 -11.54
CA ILE A 115 8.05 2.95 -10.62
C ILE A 115 8.60 4.17 -9.90
N ILE A 116 7.91 5.30 -10.02
CA ILE A 116 8.32 6.57 -9.46
C ILE A 116 7.32 7.00 -8.39
N CYS A 117 7.81 7.29 -7.19
CA CYS A 117 7.03 7.85 -6.09
C CYS A 117 7.88 8.89 -5.35
N ASN A 118 7.34 10.09 -5.12
CA ASN A 118 8.02 11.18 -4.41
C ASN A 118 9.45 11.47 -4.91
N GLY A 119 9.66 11.43 -6.24
CA GLY A 119 10.95 11.69 -6.86
C GLY A 119 11.98 10.56 -6.75
N ARG A 120 11.65 9.45 -6.08
CA ARG A 120 12.45 8.22 -6.07
C ARG A 120 12.02 7.34 -7.25
N THR A 121 13.00 6.72 -7.91
CA THR A 121 12.78 5.78 -9.02
C THR A 121 13.23 4.39 -8.61
N PHE A 122 12.34 3.41 -8.74
CA PHE A 122 12.63 2.00 -8.56
C PHE A 122 12.60 1.33 -9.92
N THR A 123 13.72 0.73 -10.31
CA THR A 123 13.88 0.10 -11.63
C THR A 123 13.91 -1.41 -11.47
N TYR A 124 13.02 -2.08 -12.18
CA TYR A 124 12.90 -3.52 -12.23
C TYR A 124 13.22 -4.02 -13.64
N THR A 125 13.92 -5.14 -13.71
CA THR A 125 14.42 -5.76 -14.94
C THR A 125 13.67 -7.05 -15.23
N LYS A 126 13.98 -7.69 -16.36
CA LYS A 126 13.40 -9.00 -16.73
C LYS A 126 13.51 -10.06 -15.62
N ASN A 127 14.55 -10.00 -14.79
CA ASN A 127 14.77 -10.96 -13.71
C ASN A 127 13.82 -10.77 -12.53
N ASP A 128 13.22 -9.57 -12.42
CA ASP A 128 12.25 -9.20 -11.40
C ASP A 128 10.81 -9.43 -11.89
N PHE A 129 10.62 -9.71 -13.18
CA PHE A 129 9.32 -9.94 -13.76
C PHE A 129 8.89 -11.39 -13.54
N VAL A 130 7.64 -11.57 -13.12
CA VAL A 130 7.02 -12.88 -13.03
C VAL A 130 6.10 -13.09 -14.23
N ASP A 131 6.33 -14.18 -14.96
CA ASP A 131 5.46 -14.61 -16.04
C ASP A 131 4.08 -15.04 -15.49
N ASN A 132 3.02 -14.41 -16.00
CA ASN A 132 1.63 -14.68 -15.65
C ASN A 132 0.88 -15.37 -16.81
N GLY A 133 1.60 -15.90 -17.79
CA GLY A 133 1.07 -16.54 -18.99
C GLY A 133 0.43 -15.56 -19.98
N ASN A 134 0.17 -16.06 -21.19
CA ASN A 134 -0.54 -15.33 -22.25
C ASN A 134 0.08 -13.95 -22.57
N GLY A 135 1.42 -13.86 -22.58
CA GLY A 135 2.14 -12.61 -22.86
C GLY A 135 1.94 -11.52 -21.80
N THR A 136 1.63 -11.91 -20.56
CA THR A 136 1.47 -10.99 -19.43
C THR A 136 2.48 -11.27 -18.34
N TYR A 137 2.97 -10.19 -17.73
CA TYR A 137 3.99 -10.21 -16.69
C TYR A 137 3.56 -9.28 -15.57
N TYR A 138 4.07 -9.51 -14.36
CA TYR A 138 3.95 -8.55 -13.29
C TYR A 138 5.26 -8.33 -12.55
N VAL A 139 5.34 -7.17 -11.91
CA VAL A 139 6.39 -6.82 -10.97
C VAL A 139 5.76 -6.42 -9.64
N CYS A 140 6.44 -6.69 -8.53
CA CYS A 140 6.04 -6.27 -7.19
C CYS A 140 7.02 -5.23 -6.66
N CYS A 141 6.50 -4.13 -6.13
CA CYS A 141 7.27 -3.07 -5.47
C CYS A 141 6.89 -2.99 -4.00
N ASP A 142 7.89 -3.21 -3.15
CA ASP A 142 7.85 -3.19 -1.69
C ASP A 142 8.56 -1.97 -1.08
N GLU A 143 8.99 -1.02 -1.92
CA GLU A 143 9.82 0.14 -1.52
C GLU A 143 9.03 1.41 -1.17
N LEU A 144 7.71 1.27 -1.11
CA LEU A 144 6.77 2.34 -0.75
C LEU A 144 6.62 2.40 0.77
N TYR A 145 6.72 3.59 1.33
CA TYR A 145 6.53 3.80 2.76
C TYR A 145 5.06 3.97 3.13
N ALA A 146 4.75 3.68 4.40
CA ALA A 146 3.38 3.78 4.89
C ALA A 146 2.80 5.19 4.77
N ASP A 147 3.63 6.22 4.95
CA ASP A 147 3.23 7.61 4.81
C ASP A 147 3.02 8.04 3.35
N GLU A 148 3.25 7.18 2.35
CA GLU A 148 3.15 7.48 0.92
C GLU A 148 1.92 6.86 0.24
N MET A 149 1.04 6.20 1.00
CA MET A 149 -0.09 5.45 0.45
C MET A 149 -1.06 6.29 -0.40
N SER A 150 -1.16 7.58 -0.12
CA SER A 150 -1.99 8.53 -0.89
C SER A 150 -1.22 9.29 -1.97
N ASP A 151 0.09 9.08 -2.11
CA ASP A 151 0.89 9.80 -3.10
C ASP A 151 0.73 9.22 -4.50
N ASP A 152 1.10 10.05 -5.47
CA ASP A 152 1.18 9.67 -6.86
C ASP A 152 2.30 8.66 -7.09
N ILE A 153 1.92 7.54 -7.71
CA ILE A 153 2.82 6.52 -8.19
C ILE A 153 2.72 6.48 -9.71
N PHE A 154 3.85 6.65 -10.39
CA PHE A 154 3.93 6.61 -11.84
C PHE A 154 4.66 5.35 -12.29
N LEU A 155 4.05 4.60 -13.21
CA LEU A 155 4.61 3.35 -13.72
C LEU A 155 4.79 3.43 -15.23
N THR A 156 6.01 3.15 -15.72
CA THR A 156 6.31 3.13 -17.15
C THR A 156 7.18 1.92 -17.49
N VAL A 157 6.85 1.22 -18.57
CA VAL A 157 7.71 0.17 -19.15
C VAL A 157 8.61 0.80 -20.19
N TYR A 158 9.89 0.49 -20.13
CA TYR A 158 10.90 0.94 -21.09
C TYR A 158 11.47 -0.24 -21.87
N GLU A 159 11.97 0.03 -23.05
CA GLU A 159 12.78 -0.89 -23.86
C GLU A 159 14.06 -0.16 -24.25
N ASN A 160 15.22 -0.70 -23.85
CA ASN A 160 16.51 -0.05 -24.07
C ASN A 160 16.55 1.44 -23.62
N GLY A 161 15.89 1.76 -22.50
CA GLY A 161 15.82 3.11 -21.95
C GLY A 161 14.82 4.05 -22.62
N VAL A 162 14.04 3.59 -23.61
CA VAL A 162 12.98 4.37 -24.26
C VAL A 162 11.61 3.89 -23.78
N PRO A 163 10.69 4.78 -23.36
CA PRO A 163 9.34 4.37 -22.98
C PRO A 163 8.66 3.54 -24.08
N CYS A 164 8.15 2.37 -23.73
CA CYS A 164 7.43 1.46 -24.63
C CYS A 164 5.99 1.15 -24.14
N SER A 165 5.57 1.73 -23.02
CA SER A 165 4.17 1.83 -22.58
C SER A 165 3.76 3.29 -22.36
N ASN A 166 2.46 3.54 -22.24
CA ASN A 166 1.98 4.75 -21.57
C ASN A 166 2.43 4.74 -20.10
N THR A 167 2.61 5.92 -19.50
CA THR A 167 2.77 6.04 -18.05
C THR A 167 1.41 5.93 -17.40
N MET A 168 1.27 4.98 -16.49
CA MET A 168 0.11 4.85 -15.61
C MET A 168 0.33 5.68 -14.35
N ARG A 169 -0.69 6.44 -13.93
CA ARG A 169 -0.79 7.06 -12.61
C ARG A 169 -1.63 6.18 -11.69
N PHE A 170 -1.20 6.00 -10.44
CA PHE A 170 -1.86 5.17 -9.45
C PHE A 170 -1.56 5.67 -8.02
N SER A 171 -2.26 5.13 -7.01
CA SER A 171 -1.90 5.22 -5.60
C SER A 171 -2.40 3.99 -4.85
N ILE A 172 -1.84 3.68 -3.68
CA ILE A 172 -2.38 2.63 -2.79
C ILE A 172 -3.81 2.99 -2.37
N GLU A 173 -4.10 4.27 -2.13
CA GLU A 173 -5.44 4.77 -1.86
C GLU A 173 -6.44 4.47 -3.00
N SER A 174 -5.99 4.52 -4.27
CA SER A 174 -6.84 4.15 -5.41
C SER A 174 -7.28 2.70 -5.35
N TYR A 175 -6.42 1.80 -4.86
CA TYR A 175 -6.81 0.41 -4.59
C TYR A 175 -7.82 0.33 -3.45
N ALA A 176 -7.54 0.97 -2.32
CA ALA A 176 -8.43 0.98 -1.16
C ALA A 176 -9.83 1.51 -1.53
N ARG A 177 -9.89 2.56 -2.37
CA ARG A 177 -11.16 3.08 -2.92
C ARG A 177 -11.91 2.05 -3.75
N ILE A 178 -11.22 1.34 -4.65
CA ILE A 178 -11.83 0.27 -5.46
C ILE A 178 -12.34 -0.85 -4.55
N ILE A 179 -11.58 -1.24 -3.51
CA ILE A 179 -12.02 -2.26 -2.57
C ILE A 179 -13.28 -1.81 -1.83
N ARG A 180 -13.28 -0.59 -1.31
CA ARG A 180 -14.43 -0.02 -0.60
C ARG A 180 -15.69 0.02 -1.46
N ASP A 181 -15.55 0.36 -2.74
CA ASP A 181 -16.68 0.40 -3.67
C ASP A 181 -17.29 -0.96 -4.00
N ASN A 182 -16.48 -2.02 -4.01
CA ASN A 182 -16.90 -3.32 -4.54
C ASN A 182 -17.03 -4.41 -3.47
N TYR A 183 -16.42 -4.22 -2.30
CA TYR A 183 -16.27 -5.22 -1.25
C TYR A 183 -16.54 -4.63 0.14
N GLN A 184 -17.36 -3.59 0.23
CA GLN A 184 -17.66 -2.89 1.47
C GLN A 184 -18.03 -3.85 2.61
N GLY A 185 -17.42 -3.67 3.78
CA GLY A 185 -17.67 -4.47 4.99
C GLY A 185 -17.02 -5.86 5.01
N SER A 186 -16.39 -6.29 3.90
CA SER A 186 -15.56 -7.50 3.88
C SER A 186 -14.29 -7.34 4.72
N ASP A 187 -13.61 -8.45 5.03
CA ASP A 187 -12.34 -8.39 5.74
C ASP A 187 -11.23 -7.73 4.91
N LEU A 188 -11.33 -7.77 3.57
CA LEU A 188 -10.43 -7.03 2.69
C LEU A 188 -10.67 -5.51 2.77
N ASP A 189 -11.92 -5.08 2.83
CA ASP A 189 -12.26 -3.65 3.02
C ASP A 189 -11.79 -3.16 4.40
N LYS A 190 -12.05 -3.92 5.47
CA LYS A 190 -11.54 -3.59 6.81
C LYS A 190 -10.00 -3.52 6.86
N LEU A 191 -9.33 -4.47 6.21
CA LEU A 191 -7.87 -4.48 6.09
C LEU A 191 -7.35 -3.25 5.37
N THR A 192 -7.84 -2.98 4.16
CA THR A 192 -7.39 -1.82 3.38
C THR A 192 -7.76 -0.50 4.05
N THR A 193 -8.87 -0.45 4.79
CA THR A 193 -9.26 0.71 5.61
C THR A 193 -8.27 0.96 6.73
N ALA A 194 -7.98 -0.05 7.57
CA ALA A 194 -7.03 0.08 8.67
C ALA A 194 -5.62 0.40 8.16
N MET A 195 -5.22 -0.18 7.02
CA MET A 195 -3.98 0.14 6.32
C MET A 195 -3.89 1.63 5.95
N MET A 196 -4.95 2.18 5.34
CA MET A 196 -4.98 3.60 4.97
C MET A 196 -4.98 4.54 6.18
N LEU A 197 -5.68 4.19 7.26
CA LEU A 197 -5.66 4.97 8.51
C LEU A 197 -4.25 4.99 9.12
N TYR A 198 -3.59 3.82 9.18
CA TYR A 198 -2.19 3.74 9.58
C TYR A 198 -1.29 4.61 8.69
N GLY A 199 -1.43 4.54 7.36
CA GLY A 199 -0.65 5.39 6.46
C GLY A 199 -0.87 6.90 6.66
N LYS A 200 -2.11 7.33 6.91
CA LYS A 200 -2.43 8.73 7.24
C LYS A 200 -1.79 9.17 8.56
N SER A 201 -1.89 8.34 9.60
CA SER A 201 -1.24 8.62 10.89
C SER A 201 0.29 8.67 10.79
N ALA A 202 0.89 7.80 9.96
CA ALA A 202 2.31 7.80 9.69
C ALA A 202 2.77 9.09 9.02
N ARG A 203 2.02 9.58 8.03
CA ARG A 203 2.27 10.88 7.40
C ARG A 203 2.16 12.02 8.41
N ALA A 204 1.09 12.05 9.21
CA ALA A 204 0.88 13.09 10.22
C ALA A 204 1.98 13.10 11.29
N TYR A 205 2.55 11.94 11.65
CA TYR A 205 3.64 11.84 12.61
C TYR A 205 4.98 12.34 12.05
N ARG A 206 5.23 12.14 10.75
CA ARG A 206 6.50 12.55 10.09
C ARG A 206 6.68 14.07 10.01
N GLY A 207 5.59 14.83 9.94
CA GLY A 207 5.58 16.29 9.80
C GLY A 207 5.37 16.77 8.37
#